data_AF-A0A0K8RP25-F1
#
_entry.id   AF-A0A0K8RP25-F1
#
_cell.length_a   1.000
_cell.length_b   1.000
_cell.length_c   1.000
_cell.angle_alpha   90.00
_cell.angle_beta   90.00
_cell.angle_gamma   90.00
#
_symmetry.space_group_name_H-M   'P 1'
#
loop_
_entity.id
_entity.type
_entity.pdbx_description
1 polymer ?
#
loop_
_entity_poly.entity_id
_entity_poly.type
_entity_poly.pdbx_seq_one_letter_code
_entity_poly.pdbx_strand_id
1 'polypeptide(L)'
;RCAREHRNISAASTDSPGVSPARAAVMNSYENTCLRCGQTVYQVDKVGPLKDFTFYHQGCFKCLLCGTKLTLKTYFNNQQSQEDKEVYCQNHVPKTGPGHLDGMSVGIKAALSVPKTNHLVNDQIRGFGKGTFDADALGIKSALTRNHQDQEYKHTVNRAGRFDASALHITHALHATKVHRGTLGYERNMDEYLDPETQRTLEMRHRLEEDDLYRQFAKKRQEEEHHITHQIQEEWEKELERLTYRYQQEIRKKKKISINSEEERALTVRMQKEKDDLEKNMTIKLDRKKESLTRKLLEAERAATADLVEKHSEEMLNLINEKKDELIRREGDDYTSEELSPYPSHPPPPTPATISKTDIYTDPDIFAELDQIAINVAQADQQTFTDLVRQLICSCGTDVEKARTIFRWITVKNLNTMHFDDNVIADTPMGILRGIKHGTESYHVLFKRLCSYAGLHCVVIKGYSKSAGYQPGVRFEDNRFRNSWNAVYVAGAWRFVQCNWGARHLVNAKEVPKPGSKGKSDSLRYEYDDHYFLTDAREFIYEFFPLQPEWQLLKRPITLREFEELPFVRSLFFRYGLYFPDTDTNATLFTDSTGAATVRIGMPEDMSHSLIFHYNLKFYDSDRDIFDGVSLKRFVM
;
A
#
# COMPACT_ATOMS: atom_id res chain seq x y z
N ARG A 1 -8.97 82.54 -4.76
CA ARG A 1 -7.77 83.21 -5.32
C ARG A 1 -6.97 82.15 -6.08
N CYS A 2 -6.41 82.52 -7.25
CA CYS A 2 -5.44 81.85 -8.15
C CYS A 2 -4.95 80.40 -7.88
N ALA A 3 -4.62 79.59 -8.90
CA ALA A 3 -4.86 79.68 -10.33
C ALA A 3 -4.57 78.33 -11.03
N ARG A 4 -5.27 78.13 -12.15
CA ARG A 4 -4.93 77.34 -13.34
C ARG A 4 -3.44 77.06 -13.58
N GLU A 5 -3.15 75.92 -14.23
CA GLU A 5 -2.68 75.98 -15.62
C GLU A 5 -3.14 74.77 -16.47
N HIS A 6 -3.41 75.03 -17.75
CA HIS A 6 -3.83 74.04 -18.75
C HIS A 6 -2.65 73.67 -19.64
N ARG A 7 -2.72 72.50 -20.30
CA ARG A 7 -2.40 72.36 -21.73
C ARG A 7 -3.04 71.11 -22.35
N ASN A 8 -4.09 71.32 -23.14
CA ASN A 8 -4.47 70.41 -24.23
C ASN A 8 -3.55 70.69 -25.44
N ILE A 9 -3.35 69.69 -26.32
CA ILE A 9 -3.19 69.87 -27.78
C ILE A 9 -3.68 68.60 -28.50
N SER A 10 -4.25 68.80 -29.69
CA SER A 10 -4.80 67.80 -30.62
C SER A 10 -4.47 68.26 -32.07
N ALA A 11 -4.66 67.49 -33.16
CA ALA A 11 -5.40 66.25 -33.38
C ALA A 11 -4.80 65.46 -34.59
N ALA A 12 -5.61 64.58 -35.19
CA ALA A 12 -5.50 63.99 -36.54
C ALA A 12 -4.47 62.84 -36.73
N SER A 13 -4.77 61.65 -37.30
CA SER A 13 -5.78 61.09 -38.23
C SER A 13 -5.38 61.04 -39.71
N THR A 14 -5.23 59.84 -40.28
CA THR A 14 -5.53 59.48 -41.69
C THR A 14 -5.62 57.95 -41.90
N ASP A 15 -6.42 57.57 -42.88
CA ASP A 15 -6.98 56.27 -43.27
C ASP A 15 -6.07 55.04 -43.58
N SER A 16 -6.60 53.85 -43.24
CA SER A 16 -6.98 52.67 -44.07
C SER A 16 -6.29 52.35 -45.42
N PRO A 17 -6.43 51.12 -45.97
CA PRO A 17 -6.23 49.77 -45.39
C PRO A 17 -5.40 48.82 -46.32
N GLY A 18 -4.88 47.67 -45.83
CA GLY A 18 -4.38 46.63 -46.77
C GLY A 18 -3.54 45.45 -46.26
N VAL A 19 -4.12 44.25 -46.36
CA VAL A 19 -3.53 42.94 -46.77
C VAL A 19 -2.24 42.39 -46.11
N SER A 20 -2.36 41.19 -45.54
CA SER A 20 -1.27 40.34 -45.01
C SER A 20 -0.24 39.88 -46.07
N PRO A 21 0.97 39.49 -45.63
CA PRO A 21 1.32 38.09 -45.84
C PRO A 21 1.96 37.40 -44.62
N ALA A 22 1.88 36.06 -44.63
CA ALA A 22 2.39 35.21 -43.55
C ALA A 22 3.92 35.29 -43.36
N ARG A 23 4.38 35.13 -42.12
CA ARG A 23 5.78 34.86 -41.79
C ARG A 23 5.91 33.49 -41.13
N ALA A 24 6.84 32.69 -41.64
CA ALA A 24 6.98 31.28 -41.32
C ALA A 24 7.45 31.02 -39.87
N ALA A 25 6.97 29.93 -39.29
CA ALA A 25 7.46 29.41 -38.03
C ALA A 25 8.86 28.78 -38.21
N VAL A 26 9.74 29.00 -37.24
CA VAL A 26 10.93 28.15 -37.04
C VAL A 26 10.51 27.05 -36.08
N MET A 27 10.36 25.84 -36.61
CA MET A 27 9.90 24.66 -35.86
C MET A 27 11.01 24.12 -34.94
N ASN A 28 10.66 23.76 -33.71
CA ASN A 28 11.49 22.94 -32.84
C ASN A 28 10.91 21.52 -32.82
N SER A 29 11.38 20.66 -33.72
CA SER A 29 10.67 19.47 -34.17
C SER A 29 11.10 18.18 -33.46
N TYR A 30 10.39 17.82 -32.39
CA TYR A 30 10.14 16.40 -32.08
C TYR A 30 8.81 15.97 -32.72
N GLU A 31 8.71 16.16 -34.03
CA GLU A 31 7.58 15.66 -34.79
C GLU A 31 7.67 14.13 -34.97
N ASN A 32 6.51 13.48 -35.01
CA ASN A 32 6.41 12.03 -35.20
C ASN A 32 6.73 11.66 -36.66
N THR A 33 7.97 11.78 -37.11
CA THR A 33 8.36 11.53 -38.50
C THR A 33 8.51 10.03 -38.81
N CYS A 34 8.19 9.66 -40.05
CA CYS A 34 8.30 8.29 -40.55
C CYS A 34 9.76 7.97 -40.84
N LEU A 35 10.31 6.92 -40.23
CA LEU A 35 11.71 6.53 -40.44
C LEU A 35 12.03 6.28 -41.92
N ARG A 36 11.06 5.83 -42.71
CA ARG A 36 11.27 5.43 -44.11
C ARG A 36 11.06 6.51 -45.17
N CYS A 37 10.24 7.53 -44.91
CA CYS A 37 10.01 8.61 -45.88
C CYS A 37 10.32 10.01 -45.34
N GLY A 38 10.73 10.13 -44.07
CA GLY A 38 11.05 11.39 -43.40
C GLY A 38 9.85 12.31 -43.10
N GLN A 39 8.66 12.03 -43.67
CA GLN A 39 7.48 12.87 -43.51
C GLN A 39 6.75 12.62 -42.18
N THR A 40 6.08 13.65 -41.68
CA THR A 40 5.29 13.62 -40.43
C THR A 40 4.15 12.59 -40.50
N VAL A 41 4.00 11.79 -39.44
CA VAL A 41 3.02 10.71 -39.31
C VAL A 41 1.90 11.15 -38.37
N TYR A 42 0.75 11.44 -38.96
CA TYR A 42 -0.46 11.78 -38.21
C TYR A 42 -1.08 10.54 -37.55
N GLN A 43 -1.75 10.74 -36.42
CA GLN A 43 -2.22 9.68 -35.51
C GLN A 43 -3.04 8.56 -36.18
N VAL A 44 -3.79 8.89 -37.24
CA VAL A 44 -4.64 7.93 -37.98
C VAL A 44 -3.85 6.94 -38.85
N ASP A 45 -2.65 7.30 -39.30
CA ASP A 45 -1.79 6.48 -40.17
C ASP A 45 -0.53 5.99 -39.42
N LYS A 46 -0.50 6.13 -38.09
CA LYS A 46 0.69 5.90 -37.27
C LYS A 46 0.91 4.45 -36.88
N VAL A 47 2.08 3.92 -37.21
CA VAL A 47 2.59 2.62 -36.75
C VAL A 47 3.84 2.84 -35.90
N GLY A 48 3.72 2.59 -34.60
CA GLY A 48 4.79 2.74 -33.60
C GLY A 48 4.26 3.29 -32.26
N PRO A 49 5.12 3.54 -31.26
CA PRO A 49 6.58 3.45 -31.36
C PRO A 49 7.05 2.00 -31.47
N LEU A 50 8.12 1.79 -32.22
CA LEU A 50 8.83 0.52 -32.33
C LEU A 50 10.18 0.64 -31.63
N LYS A 51 11.18 -0.17 -32.03
CA LYS A 51 12.56 -0.08 -31.57
C LYS A 51 13.06 1.38 -31.68
N ASP A 52 13.73 1.85 -30.63
CA ASP A 52 14.33 3.20 -30.52
C ASP A 52 13.35 4.36 -30.84
N PHE A 53 12.10 4.24 -30.39
CA PHE A 53 11.01 5.21 -30.58
C PHE A 53 10.69 5.53 -32.06
N THR A 54 11.02 4.64 -32.98
CA THR A 54 10.75 4.85 -34.41
C THR A 54 9.28 4.71 -34.78
N PHE A 55 8.84 5.49 -35.77
CA PHE A 55 7.48 5.49 -36.31
C PHE A 55 7.48 5.28 -37.82
N TYR A 56 6.38 4.75 -38.35
CA TYR A 56 6.14 4.58 -39.79
C TYR A 56 4.69 4.93 -40.13
N HIS A 57 4.41 5.38 -41.36
CA HIS A 57 3.06 5.35 -41.94
C HIS A 57 2.61 3.89 -42.17
N GLN A 58 1.31 3.58 -42.14
CA GLN A 58 0.82 2.23 -42.46
C GLN A 58 1.17 1.82 -43.90
N GLY A 59 1.29 2.78 -44.83
CA GLY A 59 1.76 2.54 -46.20
C GLY A 59 3.26 2.25 -46.31
N CYS A 60 4.07 2.78 -45.38
CA CYS A 60 5.53 2.63 -45.33
C CYS A 60 5.97 1.37 -44.55
N PHE A 61 5.12 0.85 -43.67
CA PHE A 61 5.43 -0.29 -42.79
C PHE A 61 5.47 -1.63 -43.56
N LYS A 62 6.63 -1.91 -44.14
CA LYS A 62 6.90 -3.02 -45.08
C LYS A 62 8.25 -3.66 -44.78
N CYS A 63 8.48 -4.91 -45.19
CA CYS A 63 9.81 -5.51 -45.13
C CYS A 63 10.79 -4.72 -46.02
N LEU A 64 11.95 -4.32 -45.48
CA LEU A 64 12.96 -3.57 -46.23
C LEU A 64 13.41 -4.31 -47.51
N LEU A 65 13.63 -5.63 -47.43
CA LEU A 65 14.19 -6.41 -48.55
C LEU A 65 13.15 -6.85 -49.60
N CYS A 66 11.89 -7.07 -49.22
CA CYS A 66 10.89 -7.64 -50.14
C CYS A 66 9.58 -6.85 -50.26
N GLY A 67 9.48 -5.67 -49.63
CA GLY A 67 8.33 -4.76 -49.77
C GLY A 67 6.99 -5.26 -49.19
N THR A 68 6.91 -6.50 -48.69
CA THR A 68 5.70 -7.08 -48.11
C THR A 68 5.19 -6.23 -46.95
N LYS A 69 3.91 -5.85 -46.96
CA LYS A 69 3.28 -5.08 -45.87
C LYS A 69 3.33 -5.86 -44.56
N LEU A 70 3.80 -5.21 -43.51
CA LEU A 70 3.95 -5.81 -42.18
C LEU A 70 2.84 -5.34 -41.25
N THR A 71 2.73 -5.99 -40.10
CA THR A 71 1.86 -5.62 -38.97
C THR A 71 2.68 -5.76 -37.69
N LEU A 72 2.19 -5.21 -36.57
CA LEU A 72 2.86 -5.36 -35.26
C LEU A 72 3.04 -6.83 -34.81
N LYS A 73 2.40 -7.79 -35.47
CA LYS A 73 2.56 -9.25 -35.24
C LYS A 73 3.48 -9.96 -36.24
N THR A 74 3.85 -9.33 -37.35
CA THR A 74 4.55 -9.98 -38.48
C THR A 74 5.86 -9.31 -38.87
N TYR A 75 6.21 -8.18 -38.23
CA TYR A 75 7.51 -7.54 -38.36
C TYR A 75 8.54 -8.15 -37.41
N PHE A 76 9.81 -8.08 -37.81
CA PHE A 76 10.97 -8.49 -37.04
C PHE A 76 12.08 -7.45 -37.25
N ASN A 77 12.82 -7.11 -36.20
CA ASN A 77 14.04 -6.30 -36.32
C ASN A 77 15.27 -7.20 -36.46
N ASN A 78 16.33 -6.67 -37.08
CA ASN A 78 17.62 -7.33 -37.22
C ASN A 78 18.18 -7.76 -35.86
N GLN A 79 18.61 -9.03 -35.75
CA GLN A 79 19.13 -9.62 -34.51
C GLN A 79 20.66 -9.62 -34.44
N GLN A 80 21.34 -9.29 -35.55
CA GLN A 80 22.81 -9.24 -35.64
C GLN A 80 23.38 -7.84 -35.31
N SER A 81 22.59 -6.77 -35.48
CA SER A 81 22.99 -5.40 -35.12
C SER A 81 21.93 -4.72 -34.26
N GLN A 82 22.35 -4.19 -33.12
CA GLN A 82 21.48 -3.37 -32.25
C GLN A 82 21.27 -1.95 -32.81
N GLU A 83 22.09 -1.47 -33.73
CA GLU A 83 21.94 -0.13 -34.33
C GLU A 83 20.94 -0.09 -35.49
N ASP A 84 20.64 -1.23 -36.09
CA ASP A 84 19.70 -1.32 -37.21
C ASP A 84 18.25 -1.15 -36.72
N LYS A 85 17.62 -0.06 -37.20
CA LYS A 85 16.25 0.34 -36.84
C LYS A 85 15.20 -0.12 -37.86
N GLU A 86 15.63 -0.72 -38.97
CA GLU A 86 14.69 -1.13 -40.02
C GLU A 86 13.92 -2.41 -39.69
N VAL A 87 12.85 -2.63 -40.47
CA VAL A 87 11.87 -3.71 -40.25
C VAL A 87 11.80 -4.71 -41.40
N TYR A 88 11.79 -5.99 -41.02
CA TYR A 88 11.91 -7.15 -41.90
C TYR A 88 10.75 -8.12 -41.67
N CYS A 89 10.52 -9.03 -42.62
CA CYS A 89 9.65 -10.20 -42.39
C CYS A 89 10.48 -11.40 -41.87
N GLN A 90 9.79 -12.43 -41.36
CA GLN A 90 10.41 -13.62 -40.74
C GLN A 90 11.47 -14.34 -41.61
N ASN A 91 11.36 -14.22 -42.94
CA ASN A 91 12.27 -14.86 -43.90
C ASN A 91 13.47 -13.97 -44.27
N HIS A 92 13.36 -12.65 -44.07
CA HIS A 92 14.34 -11.65 -44.50
C HIS A 92 15.04 -10.95 -43.33
N VAL A 93 14.63 -11.22 -42.08
CA VAL A 93 15.33 -10.74 -40.89
C VAL A 93 16.69 -11.43 -40.76
N PRO A 94 17.81 -10.69 -40.63
CA PRO A 94 19.11 -11.29 -40.33
C PRO A 94 19.08 -11.91 -38.92
N LYS A 95 19.38 -13.21 -38.84
CA LYS A 95 19.41 -14.02 -37.61
C LYS A 95 20.84 -14.43 -37.32
N THR A 96 21.23 -14.47 -36.05
CA THR A 96 22.51 -15.07 -35.65
C THR A 96 22.51 -16.57 -35.97
N GLY A 97 23.54 -17.02 -36.68
CA GLY A 97 23.68 -18.43 -37.06
C GLY A 97 24.15 -19.31 -35.88
N PRO A 98 23.91 -20.64 -35.93
CA PRO A 98 24.42 -21.56 -34.93
C PRO A 98 25.93 -21.76 -35.12
N GLY A 99 26.75 -20.96 -34.43
CA GLY A 99 28.21 -21.04 -34.62
C GLY A 99 29.10 -20.05 -33.88
N HIS A 100 28.56 -19.14 -33.05
CA HIS A 100 29.38 -18.41 -32.09
C HIS A 100 28.97 -18.83 -30.67
N LEU A 101 29.88 -19.55 -30.03
CA LEU A 101 29.75 -20.14 -28.70
C LEU A 101 31.04 -19.87 -27.95
N ASP A 102 30.97 -19.05 -26.92
CA ASP A 102 32.08 -18.72 -26.05
C ASP A 102 31.66 -18.77 -24.57
N GLY A 103 32.54 -19.33 -23.75
CA GLY A 103 32.52 -19.17 -22.29
C GLY A 103 32.03 -20.37 -21.48
N MET A 104 30.75 -20.74 -21.54
CA MET A 104 30.13 -21.62 -20.53
C MET A 104 29.22 -22.70 -21.12
N SER A 105 29.81 -23.82 -21.57
CA SER A 105 29.07 -25.00 -22.03
C SER A 105 29.54 -26.28 -21.33
N VAL A 106 28.59 -27.03 -20.76
CA VAL A 106 28.40 -28.50 -20.78
C VAL A 106 27.66 -28.94 -19.51
N GLY A 107 26.51 -29.60 -19.70
CA GLY A 107 25.61 -30.06 -18.63
C GLY A 107 24.31 -30.62 -19.21
N ILE A 108 24.41 -31.72 -19.96
CA ILE A 108 23.38 -32.19 -20.89
C ILE A 108 22.21 -32.90 -20.17
N LYS A 109 21.00 -32.70 -20.72
CA LYS A 109 19.77 -33.42 -20.36
C LYS A 109 19.92 -34.94 -20.46
N ALA A 110 19.49 -35.67 -19.42
CA ALA A 110 19.15 -37.08 -19.51
C ALA A 110 18.00 -37.43 -18.53
N ALA A 111 17.29 -38.53 -18.81
CA ALA A 111 16.24 -39.14 -17.98
C ALA A 111 14.88 -38.39 -17.83
N LEU A 112 14.11 -38.32 -18.92
CA LEU A 112 12.65 -38.44 -18.84
C LEU A 112 12.25 -39.91 -19.05
N SER A 113 11.83 -40.65 -18.01
CA SER A 113 10.88 -41.79 -18.10
C SER A 113 10.73 -42.62 -16.80
N VAL A 114 9.67 -42.40 -16.03
CA VAL A 114 9.05 -43.43 -15.15
C VAL A 114 7.52 -43.25 -15.15
N PRO A 115 6.68 -44.31 -15.25
CA PRO A 115 5.23 -44.18 -15.30
C PRO A 115 4.59 -43.84 -13.94
N LYS A 116 3.39 -43.24 -13.99
CA LYS A 116 2.57 -42.94 -12.80
C LYS A 116 1.84 -44.19 -12.30
N THR A 117 1.79 -44.38 -10.99
CA THR A 117 0.82 -45.27 -10.31
C THR A 117 -0.21 -44.43 -9.56
N ASN A 118 -1.49 -44.79 -9.70
CA ASN A 118 -2.60 -44.10 -9.04
C ASN A 118 -2.73 -44.55 -7.58
N HIS A 119 -2.97 -43.59 -6.67
CA HIS A 119 -3.81 -43.85 -5.50
C HIS A 119 -4.80 -42.70 -5.32
N LEU A 120 -6.08 -43.08 -5.21
CA LEU A 120 -7.21 -42.20 -4.97
C LEU A 120 -7.54 -42.24 -3.47
N VAL A 121 -7.65 -41.07 -2.83
CA VAL A 121 -8.45 -40.88 -1.61
C VAL A 121 -9.24 -39.58 -1.78
N ASN A 122 -10.54 -39.61 -1.47
CA ASN A 122 -11.44 -38.48 -1.59
C ASN A 122 -11.28 -37.51 -0.42
N ASP A 123 -11.25 -36.20 -0.72
CA ASP A 123 -11.65 -35.16 0.23
C ASP A 123 -12.85 -34.38 -0.33
N GLN A 124 -14.04 -34.80 0.11
CA GLN A 124 -15.24 -33.98 0.10
C GLN A 124 -15.88 -34.08 1.49
N ILE A 125 -15.82 -33.00 2.25
CA ILE A 125 -16.97 -32.37 2.94
C ILE A 125 -16.56 -30.94 3.30
N ARG A 126 -17.48 -29.99 3.08
CA ARG A 126 -17.27 -28.56 3.30
C ARG A 126 -17.84 -28.15 4.66
N GLY A 127 -17.05 -27.45 5.46
CA GLY A 127 -17.53 -26.55 6.52
C GLY A 127 -17.05 -25.13 6.20
N PHE A 128 -17.96 -24.19 5.97
CA PHE A 128 -17.64 -22.79 5.62
C PHE A 128 -17.73 -21.89 6.85
N GLY A 129 -16.66 -21.13 7.12
CA GLY A 129 -16.59 -20.12 8.18
C GLY A 129 -15.38 -19.21 7.96
N LYS A 130 -15.41 -18.40 6.89
CA LYS A 130 -14.29 -17.50 6.54
C LYS A 130 -14.40 -16.17 7.30
N GLY A 131 -13.51 -15.97 8.27
CA GLY A 131 -13.14 -14.62 8.70
C GLY A 131 -12.52 -13.83 7.54
N THR A 132 -12.74 -12.52 7.52
CA THR A 132 -12.22 -11.62 6.48
C THR A 132 -10.71 -11.48 6.60
N PHE A 133 -9.98 -12.04 5.65
CA PHE A 133 -8.56 -11.78 5.42
C PHE A 133 -8.24 -11.69 3.92
N ASP A 134 -7.19 -10.93 3.63
CA ASP A 134 -6.73 -10.60 2.29
C ASP A 134 -6.50 -11.84 1.42
N ALA A 135 -7.33 -11.97 0.38
CA ALA A 135 -7.13 -12.93 -0.68
C ALA A 135 -6.48 -12.20 -1.86
N ASP A 136 -5.14 -12.17 -1.93
CA ASP A 136 -4.37 -11.90 -3.16
C ASP A 136 -2.85 -12.20 -3.01
N ALA A 137 -2.45 -13.46 -2.81
CA ALA A 137 -1.05 -13.89 -2.95
C ALA A 137 -0.85 -15.42 -3.13
N LEU A 138 -0.93 -15.96 -4.37
CA LEU A 138 -0.49 -17.33 -4.67
C LEU A 138 0.13 -17.51 -6.08
N GLY A 139 1.48 -17.64 -6.13
CA GLY A 139 2.27 -18.25 -7.22
C GLY A 139 2.54 -17.38 -8.47
N ILE A 140 3.67 -17.50 -9.19
CA ILE A 140 4.74 -18.52 -9.22
C ILE A 140 6.15 -17.87 -9.46
N LYS A 141 7.21 -18.62 -9.12
CA LYS A 141 8.62 -18.26 -8.90
C LYS A 141 9.53 -17.97 -10.13
N SER A 142 10.68 -17.33 -9.82
CA SER A 142 12.02 -17.39 -10.47
C SER A 142 12.26 -16.66 -11.81
N ALA A 143 13.43 -16.08 -12.10
CA ALA A 143 14.54 -15.57 -11.27
C ALA A 143 15.47 -14.64 -12.12
N LEU A 144 16.20 -13.74 -11.43
CA LEU A 144 17.51 -13.08 -11.69
C LEU A 144 18.27 -13.37 -13.01
N THR A 145 19.03 -12.46 -13.63
CA THR A 145 19.96 -11.43 -13.08
C THR A 145 20.03 -10.12 -13.90
N ARG A 146 20.53 -9.03 -13.27
CA ARG A 146 20.91 -7.75 -13.91
C ARG A 146 22.41 -7.68 -14.19
N ASN A 147 22.83 -6.73 -15.03
CA ASN A 147 24.02 -5.91 -14.77
C ASN A 147 23.76 -4.45 -15.18
N HIS A 148 24.33 -3.51 -14.42
CA HIS A 148 24.23 -2.06 -14.61
C HIS A 148 25.41 -1.53 -15.43
N GLN A 149 25.24 -0.34 -16.03
CA GLN A 149 26.31 0.65 -16.12
C GLN A 149 25.73 2.08 -16.21
N ASP A 150 26.43 3.01 -15.56
CA ASP A 150 25.98 4.38 -15.28
C ASP A 150 26.30 5.37 -16.41
N GLN A 151 25.69 6.56 -16.36
CA GLN A 151 26.43 7.82 -16.57
C GLN A 151 25.70 9.06 -16.04
N GLU A 152 26.47 9.93 -15.40
CA GLU A 152 26.08 11.27 -14.93
C GLU A 152 25.73 12.20 -16.11
N TYR A 153 24.97 13.29 -15.89
CA TYR A 153 25.31 14.59 -16.48
C TYR A 153 24.74 15.78 -15.71
N LYS A 154 25.58 16.80 -15.52
CA LYS A 154 25.24 18.12 -14.96
C LYS A 154 24.36 18.91 -15.93
N HIS A 155 23.57 19.88 -15.44
CA HIS A 155 23.58 21.20 -16.09
C HIS A 155 23.11 22.39 -15.23
N THR A 156 23.66 23.55 -15.62
CA THR A 156 23.57 24.88 -15.02
C THR A 156 22.28 25.63 -15.34
N VAL A 157 21.85 26.46 -14.38
CA VAL A 157 20.69 27.37 -14.45
C VAL A 157 20.93 28.57 -15.38
N ASN A 158 19.89 29.04 -16.07
CA ASN A 158 19.70 30.49 -16.25
C ASN A 158 18.21 30.89 -16.35
N ARG A 159 17.88 32.08 -15.83
CA ARG A 159 16.50 32.55 -15.55
C ARG A 159 16.10 33.75 -16.41
N ALA A 160 14.82 33.85 -16.77
CA ALA A 160 13.98 35.06 -16.72
C ALA A 160 12.51 34.67 -17.02
N GLY A 161 11.47 35.25 -16.41
CA GLY A 161 11.42 36.28 -15.36
C GLY A 161 10.27 36.01 -14.36
N ARG A 162 10.36 36.59 -13.16
CA ARG A 162 9.41 36.41 -12.05
C ARG A 162 8.44 37.59 -11.95
N PHE A 163 7.25 37.33 -11.40
CA PHE A 163 6.66 38.23 -10.40
C PHE A 163 6.64 37.56 -9.01
N ASP A 164 6.36 38.34 -7.97
CA ASP A 164 7.21 38.36 -6.78
C ASP A 164 7.11 37.17 -5.80
N ALA A 165 7.93 36.13 -6.06
CA ALA A 165 8.25 35.08 -5.09
C ALA A 165 9.49 35.41 -4.22
N SER A 166 10.09 36.60 -4.35
CA SER A 166 11.37 36.96 -3.71
C SER A 166 11.20 37.30 -2.24
N ALA A 167 10.15 38.05 -1.91
CA ALA A 167 9.80 38.37 -0.52
C ALA A 167 9.55 37.10 0.30
N LEU A 168 8.85 36.12 -0.27
CA LEU A 168 8.62 34.83 0.39
C LEU A 168 9.86 33.91 0.37
N HIS A 169 10.70 33.93 -0.67
CA HIS A 169 11.88 33.06 -0.71
C HIS A 169 12.98 33.46 0.27
N ILE A 170 13.15 34.74 0.60
CA ILE A 170 14.12 35.13 1.63
C ILE A 170 13.63 34.67 3.00
N THR A 171 12.34 34.81 3.33
CA THR A 171 11.79 34.21 4.54
C THR A 171 11.76 32.69 4.49
N HIS A 172 11.38 32.02 3.41
CA HIS A 172 11.32 30.55 3.34
C HIS A 172 12.70 29.91 3.29
N ALA A 173 13.71 30.53 2.67
CA ALA A 173 15.10 30.05 2.74
C ALA A 173 15.73 30.35 4.10
N LEU A 174 15.46 31.51 4.71
CA LEU A 174 15.91 31.80 6.09
C LEU A 174 15.14 31.00 7.14
N HIS A 175 13.89 30.59 6.90
CA HIS A 175 13.13 29.68 7.77
C HIS A 175 13.56 28.24 7.53
N ALA A 176 13.73 27.77 6.29
CA ALA A 176 14.29 26.44 6.02
C ALA A 176 15.72 26.30 6.60
N THR A 177 16.58 27.32 6.45
CA THR A 177 17.92 27.31 7.08
C THR A 177 17.91 27.60 8.57
N LYS A 178 16.90 28.28 9.14
CA LYS A 178 16.71 28.35 10.61
C LYS A 178 16.10 27.07 11.19
N VAL A 179 15.25 26.35 10.47
CA VAL A 179 14.70 25.05 10.90
C VAL A 179 15.78 23.96 10.79
N HIS A 180 16.61 23.99 9.74
CA HIS A 180 17.83 23.17 9.62
C HIS A 180 18.95 23.52 10.60
N ARG A 181 18.93 24.69 11.28
CA ARG A 181 19.99 25.09 12.23
C ARG A 181 19.56 25.30 13.69
N GLY A 182 18.28 25.52 13.95
CA GLY A 182 17.75 25.89 15.27
C GLY A 182 16.44 25.18 15.61
N THR A 183 16.21 23.98 15.07
CA THR A 183 15.07 23.13 15.46
C THR A 183 15.35 21.63 15.26
N LEU A 184 16.22 21.26 14.32
CA LEU A 184 16.76 19.91 14.20
C LEU A 184 18.06 19.79 15.02
N GLY A 185 17.90 19.48 16.31
CA GLY A 185 19.03 19.17 17.18
C GLY A 185 19.73 17.88 16.73
N TYR A 186 21.06 17.91 16.69
CA TYR A 186 21.86 16.71 16.41
C TYR A 186 21.78 15.77 17.63
N GLU A 187 21.01 14.69 17.52
CA GLU A 187 20.98 13.65 18.53
C GLU A 187 22.31 12.90 18.60
N ARG A 188 22.77 12.63 19.82
CA ARG A 188 23.92 11.74 20.07
C ARG A 188 23.58 10.31 19.69
N ASN A 189 24.61 9.56 19.29
CA ASN A 189 24.45 8.17 18.93
C ASN A 189 24.00 7.35 20.16
N MET A 190 23.06 6.41 19.96
CA MET A 190 22.54 5.55 21.04
C MET A 190 23.63 4.76 21.77
N ASP A 191 24.69 4.36 21.06
CA ASP A 191 25.83 3.64 21.62
C ASP A 191 26.64 4.46 22.66
N GLU A 192 26.47 5.80 22.73
CA GLU A 192 27.16 6.67 23.70
C GLU A 192 26.57 6.62 25.11
N TYR A 193 25.27 6.30 25.25
CA TYR A 193 24.54 6.32 26.53
C TYR A 193 23.85 5.01 26.90
N LEU A 194 23.38 4.22 25.93
CA LEU A 194 22.74 2.93 26.17
C LEU A 194 23.57 1.84 25.49
N ASP A 195 24.26 1.02 26.28
CA ASP A 195 25.00 -0.11 25.73
C ASP A 195 24.05 -1.15 25.08
N PRO A 196 24.48 -1.84 24.00
CA PRO A 196 23.63 -2.83 23.34
C PRO A 196 23.18 -4.00 24.23
N GLU A 197 23.95 -4.38 25.26
CA GLU A 197 23.66 -5.57 26.05
C GLU A 197 22.56 -5.33 27.09
N THR A 198 22.51 -4.14 27.69
CA THR A 198 21.39 -3.70 28.54
C THR A 198 20.09 -3.68 27.74
N GLN A 199 20.11 -3.21 26.48
CA GLN A 199 18.92 -3.20 25.63
C GLN A 199 18.48 -4.63 25.24
N ARG A 200 19.42 -5.51 24.85
CA ARG A 200 19.14 -6.94 24.60
C ARG A 200 18.62 -7.66 25.84
N THR A 201 19.09 -7.30 27.03
CA THR A 201 18.64 -7.90 28.30
C THR A 201 17.17 -7.58 28.58
N LEU A 202 16.71 -6.37 28.23
CA LEU A 202 15.29 -6.01 28.31
C LEU A 202 14.48 -6.72 27.21
N GLU A 203 14.96 -6.74 25.96
CA GLU A 203 14.34 -7.48 24.85
C GLU A 203 14.16 -8.97 25.19
N MET A 204 15.16 -9.62 25.79
CA MET A 204 15.07 -11.02 26.20
C MET A 204 14.01 -11.25 27.28
N ARG A 205 13.75 -10.27 28.16
CA ARG A 205 12.64 -10.32 29.12
C ARG A 205 11.30 -10.20 28.42
N HIS A 206 11.16 -9.24 27.50
CA HIS A 206 9.97 -9.06 26.66
C HIS A 206 9.62 -10.33 25.88
N ARG A 207 10.62 -10.99 25.29
CA ARG A 207 10.47 -12.29 24.62
C ARG A 207 9.88 -13.37 25.54
N LEU A 208 10.38 -13.48 26.78
CA LEU A 208 9.88 -14.47 27.74
C LEU A 208 8.43 -14.20 28.17
N GLU A 209 8.02 -12.93 28.25
CA GLU A 209 6.63 -12.55 28.51
C GLU A 209 5.71 -12.84 27.32
N GLU A 210 6.16 -12.57 26.09
CA GLU A 210 5.44 -12.92 24.85
C GLU A 210 5.27 -14.45 24.73
N ASP A 211 6.33 -15.22 24.96
CA ASP A 211 6.29 -16.70 24.97
C ASP A 211 5.35 -17.26 26.06
N ASP A 212 5.24 -16.61 27.23
CA ASP A 212 4.26 -17.01 28.24
C ASP A 212 2.82 -16.70 27.81
N LEU A 213 2.57 -15.50 27.27
CA LEU A 213 1.26 -15.12 26.76
C LEU A 213 0.76 -16.07 25.66
N TYR A 214 1.62 -16.43 24.69
CA TYR A 214 1.27 -17.40 23.65
C TYR A 214 1.01 -18.81 24.20
N ARG A 215 1.72 -19.25 25.25
CA ARG A 215 1.43 -20.51 25.96
C ARG A 215 0.09 -20.46 26.69
N GLN A 216 -0.25 -19.34 27.33
CA GLN A 216 -1.56 -19.13 27.95
C GLN A 216 -2.69 -19.16 26.90
N PHE A 217 -2.52 -18.54 25.73
CA PHE A 217 -3.47 -18.61 24.63
C PHE A 217 -3.67 -20.05 24.13
N ALA A 218 -2.58 -20.78 23.89
CA ALA A 218 -2.64 -22.17 23.43
C ALA A 218 -3.39 -23.07 24.42
N LYS A 219 -3.09 -22.93 25.72
CA LYS A 219 -3.79 -23.64 26.80
C LYS A 219 -5.29 -23.29 26.83
N LYS A 220 -5.62 -21.99 26.82
CA LYS A 220 -7.02 -21.51 26.87
C LYS A 220 -7.85 -22.01 25.68
N ARG A 221 -7.27 -22.02 24.46
CA ARG A 221 -7.92 -22.59 23.27
C ARG A 221 -8.26 -24.07 23.46
N GLN A 222 -7.33 -24.86 23.99
CA GLN A 222 -7.54 -26.29 24.27
C GLN A 222 -8.61 -26.53 25.35
N GLU A 223 -8.57 -25.76 26.44
CA GLU A 223 -9.55 -25.85 27.53
C GLU A 223 -10.98 -25.52 27.06
N GLU A 224 -11.15 -24.44 26.31
CA GLU A 224 -12.45 -24.01 25.76
C GLU A 224 -12.96 -24.96 24.66
N GLU A 225 -12.08 -25.47 23.78
CA GLU A 225 -12.46 -26.48 22.77
C GLU A 225 -12.91 -27.78 23.43
N HIS A 226 -12.18 -28.24 24.46
CA HIS A 226 -12.56 -29.42 25.23
C HIS A 226 -13.90 -29.19 25.94
N HIS A 227 -14.10 -28.03 26.58
CA HIS A 227 -15.34 -27.68 27.25
C HIS A 227 -16.56 -27.68 26.32
N ILE A 228 -16.46 -27.05 25.14
CA ILE A 228 -17.53 -27.05 24.14
C ILE A 228 -17.81 -28.47 23.62
N THR A 229 -16.76 -29.25 23.35
CA THR A 229 -16.90 -30.63 22.86
C THR A 229 -17.59 -31.51 23.90
N HIS A 230 -17.20 -31.41 25.18
CA HIS A 230 -17.85 -32.12 26.30
C HIS A 230 -19.31 -31.73 26.48
N GLN A 231 -19.65 -30.43 26.45
CA GLN A 231 -21.06 -29.98 26.51
C GLN A 231 -21.92 -30.57 25.39
N ILE A 232 -21.39 -30.59 24.16
CA ILE A 232 -22.11 -31.12 22.99
C ILE A 232 -22.27 -32.64 23.09
N GLN A 233 -21.25 -33.35 23.60
CA GLN A 233 -21.31 -34.78 23.85
C GLN A 233 -22.40 -35.13 24.87
N GLU A 234 -22.45 -34.43 26.01
CA GLU A 234 -23.51 -34.63 27.01
C GLU A 234 -24.92 -34.36 26.45
N GLU A 235 -25.08 -33.30 25.65
CA GLU A 235 -26.37 -32.98 25.00
C GLU A 235 -26.77 -34.09 24.00
N TRP A 236 -25.82 -34.61 23.22
CA TRP A 236 -26.04 -35.70 22.27
C TRP A 236 -26.45 -36.98 22.98
N GLU A 237 -25.75 -37.37 24.05
CA GLU A 237 -26.08 -38.57 24.84
C GLU A 237 -27.48 -38.49 25.45
N LYS A 238 -27.84 -37.35 26.07
CA LYS A 238 -29.18 -37.11 26.65
C LYS A 238 -30.29 -37.16 25.60
N GLU A 239 -30.07 -36.63 24.40
CA GLU A 239 -31.09 -36.65 23.34
C GLU A 239 -31.17 -38.01 22.63
N LEU A 240 -30.04 -38.73 22.50
CA LEU A 240 -30.00 -40.11 22.01
C LEU A 240 -30.70 -41.08 22.96
N GLU A 241 -30.57 -40.89 24.27
CA GLU A 241 -31.32 -41.64 25.29
C GLU A 241 -32.83 -41.40 25.14
N ARG A 242 -33.26 -40.14 25.01
CA ARG A 242 -34.68 -39.78 24.78
C ARG A 242 -35.22 -40.35 23.47
N LEU A 243 -34.43 -40.34 22.40
CA LEU A 243 -34.78 -40.95 21.11
C LEU A 243 -35.01 -42.46 21.27
N THR A 244 -34.04 -43.13 21.90
CA THR A 244 -34.06 -44.58 22.15
C THR A 244 -35.24 -44.98 23.05
N TYR A 245 -35.52 -44.21 24.10
CA TYR A 245 -36.66 -44.43 24.99
C TYR A 245 -38.01 -44.28 24.25
N ARG A 246 -38.16 -43.25 23.39
CA ARG A 246 -39.36 -43.08 22.55
C ARG A 246 -39.59 -44.29 21.64
N TYR A 247 -38.56 -44.74 20.93
CA TYR A 247 -38.62 -45.91 20.07
C TYR A 247 -38.98 -47.19 20.85
N GLN A 248 -38.36 -47.43 22.00
CA GLN A 248 -38.68 -48.58 22.87
C GLN A 248 -40.14 -48.55 23.37
N GLN A 249 -40.69 -47.37 23.64
CA GLN A 249 -42.09 -47.23 24.05
C GLN A 249 -43.06 -47.46 22.88
N GLU A 250 -42.80 -46.94 21.67
CA GLU A 250 -43.63 -47.21 20.49
C GLU A 250 -43.62 -48.69 20.11
N ILE A 251 -42.44 -49.32 20.01
CA ILE A 251 -42.35 -50.73 19.61
C ILE A 251 -43.00 -51.66 20.64
N ARG A 252 -42.91 -51.36 21.94
CA ARG A 252 -43.64 -52.09 23.00
C ARG A 252 -45.15 -51.91 22.89
N LYS A 253 -45.64 -50.70 22.59
CA LYS A 253 -47.07 -50.44 22.40
C LYS A 253 -47.61 -51.17 21.16
N LYS A 254 -46.92 -51.08 20.01
CA LYS A 254 -47.34 -51.78 18.79
C LYS A 254 -47.28 -53.30 18.92
N LYS A 255 -46.25 -53.87 19.58
CA LYS A 255 -46.18 -55.32 19.84
C LYS A 255 -47.33 -55.85 20.71
N LYS A 256 -47.91 -55.04 21.60
CA LYS A 256 -49.14 -55.40 22.34
C LYS A 256 -50.42 -55.41 21.49
N ILE A 257 -50.41 -54.78 20.31
CA ILE A 257 -51.60 -54.59 19.45
C ILE A 257 -51.54 -55.51 18.21
N SER A 258 -50.53 -56.37 18.10
CA SER A 258 -50.16 -57.16 16.91
C SER A 258 -49.63 -56.28 15.77
N ILE A 259 -48.29 -56.18 15.69
CA ILE A 259 -47.57 -55.45 14.63
C ILE A 259 -47.20 -56.41 13.50
N ASN A 260 -47.28 -55.96 12.25
CA ASN A 260 -46.77 -56.71 11.09
C ASN A 260 -45.26 -56.45 10.86
N SER A 261 -44.61 -57.35 10.11
CA SER A 261 -43.16 -57.30 9.83
C SER A 261 -42.71 -56.03 9.09
N GLU A 262 -43.59 -55.46 8.27
CA GLU A 262 -43.30 -54.29 7.43
C GLU A 262 -43.34 -52.99 8.24
N GLU A 263 -44.28 -52.87 9.18
CA GLU A 263 -44.34 -51.79 10.17
C GLU A 263 -43.17 -51.82 11.16
N GLU A 264 -42.70 -52.99 11.58
CA GLU A 264 -41.53 -53.11 12.46
C GLU A 264 -40.25 -52.63 11.75
N ARG A 265 -40.09 -52.97 10.46
CA ARG A 265 -39.03 -52.44 9.60
C ARG A 265 -39.15 -50.92 9.42
N ALA A 266 -40.35 -50.41 9.12
CA ALA A 266 -40.59 -48.98 8.94
C ALA A 266 -40.27 -48.17 10.22
N LEU A 267 -40.63 -48.67 11.41
CA LEU A 267 -40.26 -48.06 12.69
C LEU A 267 -38.74 -48.01 12.88
N THR A 268 -38.04 -49.10 12.54
CA THR A 268 -36.59 -49.23 12.69
C THR A 268 -35.85 -48.29 11.74
N VAL A 269 -36.28 -48.20 10.48
CA VAL A 269 -35.74 -47.24 9.49
C VAL A 269 -35.98 -45.80 9.93
N ARG A 270 -37.16 -45.49 10.50
CA ARG A 270 -37.45 -44.18 11.05
C ARG A 270 -36.52 -43.83 12.23
N MET A 271 -36.32 -44.75 13.17
CA MET A 271 -35.39 -44.58 14.29
C MET A 271 -33.96 -44.31 13.80
N GLN A 272 -33.47 -45.07 12.81
CA GLN A 272 -32.15 -44.84 12.23
C GLN A 272 -32.06 -43.45 11.60
N LYS A 273 -33.07 -43.04 10.81
CA LYS A 273 -33.09 -41.69 10.21
C LYS A 273 -33.12 -40.58 11.28
N GLU A 274 -33.94 -40.70 12.31
CA GLU A 274 -33.99 -39.70 13.39
C GLU A 274 -32.67 -39.65 14.20
N LYS A 275 -31.92 -40.77 14.29
CA LYS A 275 -30.56 -40.81 14.84
C LYS A 275 -29.56 -40.11 13.91
N ASP A 276 -29.57 -40.41 12.62
CA ASP A 276 -28.67 -39.78 11.64
C ASP A 276 -28.91 -38.26 11.54
N ASP A 277 -30.16 -37.83 11.65
CA ASP A 277 -30.54 -36.42 11.66
C ASP A 277 -30.17 -35.73 12.99
N LEU A 278 -30.25 -36.43 14.13
CA LEU A 278 -29.70 -35.95 15.42
C LEU A 278 -28.18 -35.75 15.33
N GLU A 279 -27.44 -36.72 14.81
CA GLU A 279 -25.99 -36.65 14.64
C GLU A 279 -25.58 -35.43 13.80
N LYS A 280 -26.18 -35.25 12.60
CA LYS A 280 -25.94 -34.06 11.75
C LYS A 280 -26.24 -32.76 12.49
N ASN A 281 -27.35 -32.68 13.23
CA ASN A 281 -27.74 -31.48 13.96
C ASN A 281 -26.75 -31.15 15.09
N MET A 282 -26.23 -32.16 15.80
CA MET A 282 -25.21 -31.95 16.84
C MET A 282 -23.86 -31.55 16.25
N THR A 283 -23.44 -32.12 15.12
CA THR A 283 -22.23 -31.69 14.39
C THR A 283 -22.34 -30.23 13.92
N ILE A 284 -23.45 -29.85 13.28
CA ILE A 284 -23.68 -28.44 12.87
C ILE A 284 -23.70 -27.50 14.08
N LYS A 285 -24.22 -27.94 15.23
CA LYS A 285 -24.21 -27.17 16.49
C LYS A 285 -22.81 -27.04 17.06
N LEU A 286 -21.99 -28.09 16.99
CA LEU A 286 -20.57 -28.08 17.39
C LEU A 286 -19.78 -27.10 16.54
N ASP A 287 -19.86 -27.21 15.21
CA ASP A 287 -19.12 -26.36 14.27
C ASP A 287 -19.45 -24.88 14.48
N ARG A 288 -20.74 -24.53 14.60
CA ARG A 288 -21.19 -23.16 14.89
C ARG A 288 -20.72 -22.65 16.26
N LYS A 289 -20.70 -23.51 17.29
CA LYS A 289 -20.14 -23.15 18.61
C LYS A 289 -18.62 -22.92 18.51
N LYS A 290 -17.88 -23.81 17.85
CA LYS A 290 -16.43 -23.70 17.63
C LYS A 290 -16.07 -22.45 16.83
N GLU A 291 -16.73 -22.16 15.71
CA GLU A 291 -16.50 -20.95 14.92
C GLU A 291 -16.72 -19.66 15.75
N SER A 292 -17.81 -19.62 16.53
CA SER A 292 -18.12 -18.49 17.41
C SER A 292 -17.09 -18.32 18.54
N LEU A 293 -16.62 -19.43 19.12
CA LEU A 293 -15.53 -19.43 20.12
C LEU A 293 -14.22 -18.95 19.51
N THR A 294 -13.77 -19.54 18.40
CA THR A 294 -12.51 -19.21 17.72
C THR A 294 -12.46 -17.72 17.37
N ARG A 295 -13.57 -17.12 16.90
CA ARG A 295 -13.64 -15.68 16.65
C ARG A 295 -13.45 -14.85 17.92
N LYS A 296 -14.10 -15.22 19.03
CA LYS A 296 -13.97 -14.52 20.32
C LYS A 296 -12.57 -14.66 20.92
N LEU A 297 -11.98 -15.85 20.84
CA LEU A 297 -10.62 -16.09 21.32
C LEU A 297 -9.62 -15.28 20.49
N LEU A 298 -9.70 -15.30 19.15
CA LEU A 298 -8.83 -14.50 18.28
C LEU A 298 -8.93 -12.99 18.57
N GLU A 299 -10.13 -12.47 18.87
CA GLU A 299 -10.32 -11.07 19.25
C GLU A 299 -9.67 -10.75 20.61
N ALA A 300 -9.84 -11.62 21.61
CA ALA A 300 -9.23 -11.47 22.93
C ALA A 300 -7.69 -11.62 22.90
N GLU A 301 -7.17 -12.56 22.11
CA GLU A 301 -5.75 -12.77 21.88
C GLU A 301 -5.11 -11.51 21.27
N ARG A 302 -5.73 -10.95 20.22
CA ARG A 302 -5.27 -9.69 19.61
C ARG A 302 -5.27 -8.50 20.56
N ALA A 303 -6.27 -8.39 21.44
CA ALA A 303 -6.31 -7.34 22.45
C ALA A 303 -5.15 -7.49 23.43
N ALA A 304 -4.97 -8.68 24.02
CA ALA A 304 -3.89 -8.93 24.96
C ALA A 304 -2.48 -8.82 24.35
N THR A 305 -2.27 -9.24 23.09
CA THR A 305 -1.00 -8.98 22.38
C THR A 305 -0.77 -7.48 22.16
N ALA A 306 -1.80 -6.70 21.82
CA ALA A 306 -1.67 -5.26 21.64
C ALA A 306 -1.31 -4.55 22.96
N ASP A 307 -1.96 -4.93 24.07
CA ASP A 307 -1.67 -4.39 25.40
C ASP A 307 -0.24 -4.74 25.86
N LEU A 308 0.24 -5.96 25.56
CA LEU A 308 1.62 -6.37 25.85
C LEU A 308 2.65 -5.58 25.02
N VAL A 309 2.38 -5.32 23.73
CA VAL A 309 3.23 -4.47 22.89
C VAL A 309 3.28 -3.03 23.39
N GLU A 310 2.17 -2.49 23.90
CA GLU A 310 2.14 -1.17 24.53
C GLU A 310 3.05 -1.14 25.76
N LYS A 311 2.88 -2.09 26.69
CA LYS A 311 3.77 -2.26 27.86
C LYS A 311 5.25 -2.36 27.48
N HIS A 312 5.60 -3.24 26.54
CA HIS A 312 6.99 -3.42 26.09
C HIS A 312 7.55 -2.16 25.44
N SER A 313 6.72 -1.37 24.75
CA SER A 313 7.12 -0.08 24.18
C SER A 313 7.40 0.96 25.26
N GLU A 314 6.56 1.05 26.29
CA GLU A 314 6.77 1.95 27.44
C GLU A 314 8.05 1.59 28.21
N GLU A 315 8.26 0.31 28.53
CA GLU A 315 9.48 -0.14 29.24
C GLU A 315 10.76 0.14 28.45
N MET A 316 10.75 -0.05 27.13
CA MET A 316 11.90 0.24 26.26
C MET A 316 12.19 1.74 26.18
N LEU A 317 11.16 2.58 26.06
CA LEU A 317 11.30 4.04 26.07
C LEU A 317 11.80 4.55 27.42
N ASN A 318 11.29 4.00 28.53
CA ASN A 318 11.73 4.33 29.88
C ASN A 318 13.22 3.99 30.09
N LEU A 319 13.69 2.82 29.63
CA LEU A 319 15.11 2.46 29.66
C LEU A 319 15.98 3.45 28.87
N ILE A 320 15.57 3.82 27.67
CA ILE A 320 16.29 4.77 26.82
C ILE A 320 16.36 6.15 27.48
N ASN A 321 15.26 6.63 28.05
CA ASN A 321 15.18 7.91 28.75
C ASN A 321 16.02 7.93 30.03
N GLU A 322 15.95 6.88 30.86
CA GLU A 322 16.78 6.74 32.07
C GLU A 322 18.28 6.83 31.74
N LYS A 323 18.71 6.19 30.64
CA LYS A 323 20.11 6.23 30.19
C LYS A 323 20.52 7.56 29.54
N LYS A 324 19.62 8.24 28.84
CA LYS A 324 19.82 9.65 28.43
C LYS A 324 20.00 10.56 29.65
N ASP A 325 19.16 10.42 30.68
CA ASP A 325 19.23 11.21 31.91
C ASP A 325 20.46 10.90 32.78
N GLU A 326 20.95 9.65 32.78
CA GLU A 326 22.26 9.30 33.36
C GLU A 326 23.42 9.98 32.65
N LEU A 327 23.41 10.04 31.31
CA LEU A 327 24.45 10.74 30.54
C LEU A 327 24.48 12.24 30.87
N ILE A 328 23.31 12.90 30.85
CA ILE A 328 23.19 14.34 31.14
C ILE A 328 23.74 14.65 32.54
N ARG A 329 23.34 13.86 33.56
CA ARG A 329 23.85 13.99 34.94
C ARG A 329 25.35 13.73 35.08
N ARG A 330 25.95 12.92 34.20
CA ARG A 330 27.40 12.59 34.21
C ARG A 330 28.25 13.71 33.60
N GLU A 331 27.74 14.40 32.59
CA GLU A 331 28.48 15.45 31.88
C GLU A 331 28.31 16.85 32.50
N GLY A 332 27.22 17.07 33.25
CA GLY A 332 26.95 18.29 33.99
C GLY A 332 26.36 19.42 33.15
N ASP A 333 25.73 20.39 33.82
CA ASP A 333 24.95 21.46 33.17
C ASP A 333 25.79 22.40 32.26
N ASP A 334 27.13 22.43 32.45
CA ASP A 334 28.08 23.35 31.79
C ASP A 334 28.20 23.16 30.26
N TYR A 335 27.61 22.08 29.72
CA TYR A 335 27.57 21.77 28.28
C TYR A 335 26.15 21.67 27.70
N THR A 336 25.13 22.20 28.40
CA THR A 336 23.81 22.40 27.77
C THR A 336 23.87 23.56 26.77
N SER A 337 23.96 23.25 25.48
CA SER A 337 23.76 24.27 24.45
C SER A 337 22.31 24.75 24.49
N GLU A 338 22.12 26.08 24.57
CA GLU A 338 20.80 26.73 24.71
C GLU A 338 19.82 26.48 23.52
N GLU A 339 20.22 25.72 22.50
CA GLU A 339 19.45 25.43 21.29
C GLU A 339 18.80 24.03 21.24
N LEU A 340 19.07 23.14 22.21
CA LEU A 340 18.53 21.78 22.23
C LEU A 340 17.33 21.64 23.16
N SER A 341 16.10 21.69 22.62
CA SER A 341 14.93 21.18 23.32
C SER A 341 15.04 19.65 23.41
N PRO A 342 15.11 19.03 24.60
CA PRO A 342 15.21 17.59 24.73
C PRO A 342 13.95 16.90 24.19
N TYR A 343 14.12 15.68 23.65
CA TYR A 343 13.00 14.83 23.27
C TYR A 343 12.14 14.54 24.52
N PRO A 344 10.81 14.66 24.46
CA PRO A 344 9.97 14.55 25.64
C PRO A 344 10.02 13.13 26.22
N SER A 345 10.17 13.00 27.54
CA SER A 345 10.23 11.68 28.21
C SER A 345 8.90 10.93 28.16
N HIS A 346 7.78 11.65 28.13
CA HIS A 346 6.42 11.11 28.01
C HIS A 346 5.77 11.52 26.68
N PRO A 347 4.88 10.69 26.10
CA PRO A 347 4.21 11.01 24.84
C PRO A 347 3.39 12.31 24.98
N PRO A 348 3.67 13.35 24.16
CA PRO A 348 2.91 14.61 24.21
C PRO A 348 1.43 14.41 23.82
N PRO A 349 0.51 15.30 24.25
CA PRO A 349 -0.87 15.22 23.84
C PRO A 349 -1.03 15.36 22.30
N PRO A 350 -2.03 14.72 21.68
CA PRO A 350 -2.31 14.87 20.25
C PRO A 350 -2.76 16.30 19.94
N THR A 351 -1.90 17.06 19.27
CA THR A 351 -2.18 18.45 18.83
C THR A 351 -1.83 18.65 17.37
N PRO A 352 -2.56 19.50 16.62
CA PRO A 352 -2.23 19.83 15.23
C PRO A 352 -0.80 20.34 15.08
N ALA A 353 -0.08 19.85 14.08
CA ALA A 353 1.26 20.31 13.76
C ALA A 353 1.28 21.81 13.39
N THR A 354 2.32 22.51 13.83
CA THR A 354 2.54 23.94 13.53
C THR A 354 3.19 24.17 12.17
N ILE A 355 4.02 23.22 11.75
CA ILE A 355 4.71 23.16 10.45
C ILE A 355 4.18 21.99 9.60
N SER A 356 4.24 22.13 8.29
CA SER A 356 3.84 21.12 7.30
C SER A 356 4.91 20.03 7.13
N LYS A 357 4.65 19.05 6.25
CA LYS A 357 5.64 18.07 5.80
C LYS A 357 6.75 18.72 4.99
N THR A 358 6.40 19.63 4.08
CA THR A 358 7.35 20.32 3.19
C THR A 358 8.28 21.30 3.92
N ASP A 359 7.90 21.74 5.13
CA ASP A 359 8.75 22.49 6.06
C ASP A 359 9.82 21.61 6.73
N ILE A 360 9.61 20.29 6.85
CA ILE A 360 10.65 19.34 7.31
C ILE A 360 11.59 19.05 6.15
N TYR A 361 11.03 18.59 5.02
CA TYR A 361 11.80 18.23 3.83
C TYR A 361 10.98 18.45 2.56
N THR A 362 11.62 18.99 1.52
CA THR A 362 10.95 19.29 0.24
C THR A 362 10.99 18.12 -0.74
N ASP A 363 12.05 17.32 -0.71
CA ASP A 363 12.29 16.21 -1.63
C ASP A 363 12.75 14.97 -0.84
N PRO A 364 12.15 13.77 -1.03
CA PRO A 364 12.61 12.54 -0.39
C PRO A 364 14.08 12.18 -0.66
N ASP A 365 14.68 12.67 -1.76
CA ASP A 365 16.08 12.39 -2.12
C ASP A 365 17.09 12.87 -1.08
N ILE A 366 16.73 13.79 -0.15
CA ILE A 366 17.60 14.13 0.98
C ILE A 366 17.91 12.92 1.89
N PHE A 367 17.07 11.89 1.86
CA PHE A 367 17.22 10.67 2.63
C PHE A 367 17.91 9.54 1.85
N ALA A 368 18.40 9.78 0.63
CA ALA A 368 18.89 8.72 -0.26
C ALA A 368 19.98 7.82 0.38
N GLU A 369 20.91 8.39 1.14
CA GLU A 369 21.95 7.62 1.84
C GLU A 369 21.37 6.74 2.97
N LEU A 370 20.46 7.29 3.76
CA LEU A 370 19.77 6.59 4.85
C LEU A 370 18.82 5.50 4.31
N ASP A 371 18.14 5.78 3.20
CA ASP A 371 17.33 4.81 2.48
C ASP A 371 18.19 3.65 1.95
N GLN A 372 19.40 3.93 1.47
CA GLN A 372 20.34 2.89 1.03
C GLN A 372 20.85 2.05 2.21
N ILE A 373 21.09 2.64 3.39
CA ILE A 373 21.38 1.89 4.63
C ILE A 373 20.20 0.95 4.94
N ALA A 374 18.97 1.46 4.96
CA ALA A 374 17.78 0.65 5.24
C ALA A 374 17.59 -0.49 4.22
N ILE A 375 17.86 -0.24 2.93
CA ILE A 375 17.84 -1.27 1.87
C ILE A 375 18.93 -2.33 2.10
N ASN A 376 20.14 -1.93 2.50
CA ASN A 376 21.25 -2.85 2.76
C ASN A 376 20.96 -3.73 3.99
N VAL A 377 20.52 -3.12 5.10
CA VAL A 377 20.09 -3.82 6.33
C VAL A 377 18.92 -4.77 6.03
N ALA A 378 18.01 -4.41 5.11
CA ALA A 378 16.91 -5.28 4.69
C ALA A 378 17.34 -6.54 3.90
N GLN A 379 18.61 -6.66 3.47
CA GLN A 379 19.13 -7.87 2.82
C GLN A 379 19.61 -8.95 3.81
N ALA A 380 19.80 -8.60 5.08
CA ALA A 380 20.18 -9.53 6.14
C ALA A 380 18.97 -9.93 7.02
N ASP A 381 19.15 -11.01 7.77
CA ASP A 381 18.18 -11.57 8.73
C ASP A 381 18.61 -11.27 10.17
N GLN A 382 18.14 -10.14 10.72
CA GLN A 382 18.41 -9.73 12.09
C GLN A 382 17.66 -10.62 13.10
N GLN A 383 18.39 -11.08 14.12
CA GLN A 383 17.89 -12.00 15.16
C GLN A 383 17.19 -11.30 16.33
N THR A 384 17.40 -9.99 16.48
CA THR A 384 16.86 -9.15 17.55
C THR A 384 16.36 -7.82 16.98
N PHE A 385 15.41 -7.20 17.67
CA PHE A 385 14.97 -5.82 17.38
C PHE A 385 16.07 -4.82 17.74
N THR A 386 16.84 -5.07 18.81
CA THR A 386 18.00 -4.26 19.22
C THR A 386 19.04 -4.15 18.10
N ASP A 387 19.53 -5.27 17.57
CA ASP A 387 20.59 -5.25 16.55
C ASP A 387 20.07 -4.67 15.22
N LEU A 388 18.78 -4.88 14.89
CA LEU A 388 18.14 -4.26 13.73
C LEU A 388 18.07 -2.74 13.87
N VAL A 389 17.52 -2.23 14.97
CA VAL A 389 17.33 -0.79 15.13
C VAL A 389 18.66 -0.07 15.22
N ARG A 390 19.66 -0.61 15.92
CA ARG A 390 21.02 -0.03 15.95
C ARG A 390 21.67 0.01 14.56
N GLN A 391 21.49 -1.01 13.72
CA GLN A 391 21.93 -0.98 12.32
C GLN A 391 21.19 0.08 11.46
N LEU A 392 19.94 0.39 11.78
CA LEU A 392 19.14 1.39 11.05
C LEU A 392 19.41 2.84 11.49
N ILE A 393 19.74 3.07 12.77
CA ILE A 393 19.87 4.42 13.32
C ILE A 393 21.31 4.90 13.53
N CYS A 394 22.33 4.06 13.27
CA CYS A 394 23.74 4.38 13.54
C CYS A 394 24.27 5.64 12.84
N SER A 395 23.67 6.04 11.72
CA SER A 395 24.01 7.24 10.95
C SER A 395 22.94 8.35 11.02
N CYS A 396 21.90 8.19 11.84
CA CYS A 396 20.83 9.19 11.99
C CYS A 396 21.24 10.25 13.02
N GLY A 397 21.21 11.52 12.63
CA GLY A 397 21.38 12.67 13.51
C GLY A 397 20.06 13.29 13.99
N THR A 398 18.91 12.86 13.47
CA THR A 398 17.58 13.40 13.89
C THR A 398 16.49 12.33 14.05
N ASP A 399 15.45 12.63 14.85
CA ASP A 399 14.27 11.77 15.02
C ASP A 399 13.56 11.45 13.69
N VAL A 400 13.56 12.41 12.76
CA VAL A 400 12.96 12.27 11.42
C VAL A 400 13.72 11.23 10.62
N GLU A 401 15.05 11.23 10.68
CA GLU A 401 15.92 10.27 10.01
C GLU A 401 15.76 8.86 10.61
N LYS A 402 15.67 8.74 11.94
CA LYS A 402 15.34 7.47 12.62
C LYS A 402 13.99 6.91 12.15
N ALA A 403 12.95 7.74 12.15
CA ALA A 403 11.63 7.34 11.66
C ALA A 403 11.67 6.95 10.17
N ARG A 404 12.51 7.64 9.37
CA ARG A 404 12.70 7.38 7.94
C ARG A 404 13.36 6.02 7.70
N THR A 405 14.48 5.70 8.35
CA THR A 405 15.17 4.41 8.13
C THR A 405 14.30 3.23 8.55
N ILE A 406 13.54 3.35 9.64
CA ILE A 406 12.53 2.36 10.06
C ILE A 406 11.43 2.20 9.00
N PHE A 407 10.80 3.31 8.57
CA PHE A 407 9.77 3.28 7.52
C PHE A 407 10.29 2.66 6.22
N ARG A 408 11.52 3.02 5.82
CA ARG A 408 12.13 2.51 4.60
C ARG A 408 12.44 1.02 4.69
N TRP A 409 13.00 0.56 5.81
CA TRP A 409 13.27 -0.87 6.02
C TRP A 409 11.99 -1.70 5.92
N ILE A 410 10.89 -1.27 6.55
CA ILE A 410 9.58 -1.95 6.43
C ILE A 410 9.08 -1.93 4.98
N THR A 411 9.10 -0.78 4.30
CA THR A 411 8.53 -0.65 2.94
C THR A 411 9.34 -1.34 1.84
N VAL A 412 10.60 -1.71 2.10
CA VAL A 412 11.43 -2.53 1.19
C VAL A 412 11.15 -4.03 1.33
N LYS A 413 10.68 -4.51 2.48
CA LYS A 413 10.40 -5.93 2.76
C LYS A 413 9.13 -6.40 2.03
N ASN A 414 9.27 -6.81 0.77
CA ASN A 414 8.18 -7.29 -0.07
C ASN A 414 7.65 -8.67 0.38
N LEU A 415 6.63 -8.68 1.25
CA LEU A 415 6.00 -9.90 1.76
C LEU A 415 5.44 -10.82 0.67
N ASN A 416 5.08 -10.31 -0.51
CA ASN A 416 4.59 -11.15 -1.61
C ASN A 416 5.70 -12.04 -2.20
N THR A 417 6.94 -11.56 -2.21
CA THR A 417 8.12 -12.31 -2.71
C THR A 417 8.90 -13.03 -1.61
N MET A 418 8.82 -12.59 -0.35
CA MET A 418 9.53 -13.24 0.76
C MET A 418 9.01 -14.66 1.01
N HIS A 419 9.93 -15.61 1.12
CA HIS A 419 9.69 -16.93 1.68
C HIS A 419 10.20 -16.93 3.12
N PHE A 420 9.41 -17.49 4.04
CA PHE A 420 9.77 -17.65 5.44
C PHE A 420 9.87 -19.15 5.73
N ASP A 421 10.94 -19.57 6.38
CA ASP A 421 11.09 -20.95 6.84
C ASP A 421 10.13 -21.25 8.00
N ASP A 422 9.71 -22.50 8.14
CA ASP A 422 8.80 -22.91 9.21
C ASP A 422 9.41 -22.71 10.61
N ASN A 423 10.74 -22.74 10.69
CA ASN A 423 11.56 -22.57 11.89
C ASN A 423 11.83 -21.10 12.27
N VAL A 424 11.30 -20.11 11.54
CA VAL A 424 11.47 -18.68 11.92
C VAL A 424 10.81 -18.44 13.28
N ILE A 425 11.63 -18.03 14.25
CA ILE A 425 11.23 -17.65 15.61
C ILE A 425 10.25 -16.47 15.51
N ALA A 426 9.06 -16.63 16.08
CA ALA A 426 7.94 -15.69 15.93
C ALA A 426 8.28 -14.29 16.48
N ASP A 427 8.97 -14.21 17.61
CA ASP A 427 9.44 -12.96 18.21
C ASP A 427 10.80 -12.52 17.62
N THR A 428 10.86 -12.33 16.32
CA THR A 428 11.98 -11.68 15.63
C THR A 428 11.43 -10.70 14.60
N PRO A 429 12.22 -9.74 14.07
CA PRO A 429 11.76 -8.90 12.97
C PRO A 429 11.26 -9.71 11.77
N MET A 430 11.89 -10.86 11.47
CA MET A 430 11.42 -11.78 10.43
C MET A 430 10.18 -12.58 10.85
N GLY A 431 10.05 -12.92 12.12
CA GLY A 431 8.86 -13.56 12.70
C GLY A 431 7.61 -12.67 12.66
N ILE A 432 7.75 -11.38 12.95
CA ILE A 432 6.66 -10.41 12.78
C ILE A 432 6.32 -10.23 11.30
N LEU A 433 7.30 -10.10 10.40
CA LEU A 433 7.04 -10.04 8.95
C LEU A 433 6.34 -11.31 8.43
N ARG A 434 6.72 -12.50 8.93
CA ARG A 434 5.98 -13.75 8.71
C ARG A 434 4.56 -13.66 9.24
N GLY A 435 4.37 -13.13 10.45
CA GLY A 435 3.05 -12.92 11.05
C GLY A 435 2.16 -11.98 10.23
N ILE A 436 2.71 -10.88 9.70
CA ILE A 436 1.98 -9.94 8.84
C ILE A 436 1.54 -10.64 7.55
N LYS A 437 2.42 -11.45 6.93
CA LYS A 437 2.09 -12.24 5.74
C LYS A 437 0.95 -13.25 5.97
N HIS A 438 0.78 -13.74 7.20
CA HIS A 438 -0.25 -14.73 7.56
C HIS A 438 -1.42 -14.14 8.38
N GLY A 439 -1.49 -12.82 8.56
CA GLY A 439 -2.60 -12.14 9.24
C GLY A 439 -2.64 -12.29 10.77
N THR A 440 -1.54 -12.72 11.41
CA THR A 440 -1.43 -12.73 12.88
C THR A 440 -0.89 -11.41 13.41
N GLU A 441 0.02 -10.77 12.67
CA GLU A 441 0.66 -9.49 13.01
C GLU A 441 0.27 -8.37 12.06
N SER A 442 0.72 -7.14 12.36
CA SER A 442 0.39 -5.95 11.56
C SER A 442 1.57 -4.99 11.40
N TYR A 443 1.61 -4.30 10.25
CA TYR A 443 2.65 -3.30 9.96
C TYR A 443 2.73 -2.18 11.00
N HIS A 444 1.60 -1.77 11.58
CA HIS A 444 1.56 -0.69 12.57
C HIS A 444 2.04 -1.11 13.96
N VAL A 445 1.92 -2.41 14.31
CA VAL A 445 2.56 -2.99 15.50
C VAL A 445 4.08 -3.05 15.29
N LEU A 446 4.54 -3.53 14.13
CA LEU A 446 5.97 -3.58 13.79
C LEU A 446 6.62 -2.19 13.81
N PHE A 447 5.99 -1.19 13.18
CA PHE A 447 6.51 0.19 13.18
C PHE A 447 6.57 0.78 14.59
N LYS A 448 5.52 0.60 15.41
CA LYS A 448 5.54 1.03 16.83
C LYS A 448 6.68 0.36 17.61
N ARG A 449 6.85 -0.96 17.49
CA ARG A 449 7.91 -1.72 18.17
C ARG A 449 9.31 -1.24 17.73
N LEU A 450 9.53 -0.97 16.45
CA LEU A 450 10.82 -0.43 16.00
C LEU A 450 11.05 1.02 16.47
N CYS A 451 10.00 1.85 16.54
CA CYS A 451 10.09 3.20 17.10
C CYS A 451 10.49 3.20 18.59
N SER A 452 9.89 2.35 19.43
CA SER A 452 10.23 2.31 20.86
C SER A 452 11.69 1.92 21.09
N TYR A 453 12.22 0.96 20.33
CA TYR A 453 13.64 0.58 20.36
C TYR A 453 14.59 1.70 19.85
N ALA A 454 14.09 2.66 19.06
CA ALA A 454 14.85 3.82 18.57
C ALA A 454 14.76 5.06 19.49
N GLY A 455 13.95 4.98 20.56
CA GLY A 455 13.68 6.09 21.47
C GLY A 455 12.55 7.03 21.01
N LEU A 456 11.70 6.60 20.07
CA LEU A 456 10.65 7.43 19.48
C LEU A 456 9.26 7.07 20.03
N HIS A 457 8.51 8.08 20.48
CA HIS A 457 7.09 7.93 20.81
C HIS A 457 6.28 7.63 19.56
N CYS A 458 5.60 6.48 19.55
CA CYS A 458 4.72 6.06 18.48
C CYS A 458 3.43 5.45 19.02
N VAL A 459 2.29 5.85 18.47
CA VAL A 459 0.96 5.34 18.79
C VAL A 459 0.37 4.56 17.62
N VAL A 460 -0.58 3.67 17.90
CA VAL A 460 -1.44 3.03 16.89
C VAL A 460 -2.83 3.68 16.95
N ILE A 461 -3.21 4.34 15.86
CA ILE A 461 -4.50 5.01 15.71
C ILE A 461 -5.47 4.06 15.01
N LYS A 462 -6.63 3.82 15.63
CA LYS A 462 -7.71 2.99 15.10
C LYS A 462 -8.76 3.88 14.44
N GLY A 463 -9.28 3.46 13.28
CA GLY A 463 -10.17 4.31 12.49
C GLY A 463 -10.92 3.57 11.38
N TYR A 464 -11.37 4.36 10.40
CA TYR A 464 -11.86 3.92 9.11
C TYR A 464 -10.91 4.37 8.01
N SER A 465 -10.87 3.66 6.88
CA SER A 465 -10.14 4.12 5.69
C SER A 465 -10.89 3.82 4.40
N LYS A 466 -10.76 4.67 3.39
CA LYS A 466 -11.27 4.46 2.03
C LYS A 466 -10.38 3.45 1.28
N SER A 467 -10.34 2.22 1.77
CA SER A 467 -9.49 1.13 1.28
C SER A 467 -10.05 0.44 0.04
N ALA A 468 -9.41 -0.64 -0.41
CA ALA A 468 -9.87 -1.41 -1.57
C ALA A 468 -11.33 -1.86 -1.41
N GLY A 469 -12.15 -1.62 -2.44
CA GLY A 469 -13.59 -1.89 -2.41
C GLY A 469 -14.45 -0.73 -1.91
N TYR A 470 -13.87 0.34 -1.33
CA TYR A 470 -14.60 1.58 -1.08
C TYR A 470 -15.07 2.22 -2.39
N GLN A 471 -16.28 2.78 -2.38
CA GLN A 471 -16.82 3.57 -3.49
C GLN A 471 -17.30 4.93 -2.93
N PRO A 472 -17.06 6.06 -3.63
CA PRO A 472 -17.51 7.39 -3.18
C PRO A 472 -19.01 7.41 -2.86
N GLY A 473 -19.38 7.96 -1.71
CA GLY A 473 -20.76 8.00 -1.22
C GLY A 473 -21.21 6.78 -0.39
N VAL A 474 -20.41 5.72 -0.28
CA VAL A 474 -20.67 4.60 0.64
C VAL A 474 -20.39 5.03 2.09
N ARG A 475 -21.28 4.63 3.02
CA ARG A 475 -21.17 4.91 4.45
C ARG A 475 -20.43 3.84 5.24
N PHE A 476 -19.85 4.24 6.38
CA PHE A 476 -19.08 3.39 7.30
C PHE A 476 -19.96 2.78 8.40
N GLU A 477 -20.97 2.01 8.01
CA GLU A 477 -21.99 1.46 8.92
C GLU A 477 -21.51 0.25 9.76
N ASP A 478 -20.43 -0.41 9.34
CA ASP A 478 -19.92 -1.63 9.97
C ASP A 478 -18.39 -1.70 9.97
N ASN A 479 -17.83 -2.87 10.32
CA ASN A 479 -16.39 -3.04 10.45
C ASN A 479 -15.63 -3.34 9.13
N ARG A 480 -16.28 -3.37 7.95
CA ARG A 480 -15.64 -3.72 6.65
C ARG A 480 -14.43 -2.86 6.30
N PHE A 481 -14.47 -1.59 6.67
CA PHE A 481 -13.41 -0.61 6.36
C PHE A 481 -12.63 -0.16 7.61
N ARG A 482 -12.68 -0.95 8.69
CA ARG A 482 -11.84 -0.73 9.88
C ARG A 482 -10.38 -0.89 9.51
N ASN A 483 -9.56 0.04 9.99
CA ASN A 483 -8.13 0.05 9.71
C ASN A 483 -7.37 0.71 10.87
N SER A 484 -6.05 0.53 10.90
CA SER A 484 -5.17 1.22 11.83
C SER A 484 -3.87 1.67 11.14
N TRP A 485 -3.27 2.73 11.68
CA TRP A 485 -2.03 3.34 11.21
C TRP A 485 -1.26 3.90 12.40
N ASN A 486 -0.11 4.52 12.16
CA ASN A 486 0.69 5.12 13.22
C ASN A 486 0.61 6.65 13.19
N ALA A 487 0.83 7.25 14.36
CA ALA A 487 1.48 8.55 14.43
C ALA A 487 2.79 8.40 15.23
N VAL A 488 3.82 9.12 14.81
CA VAL A 488 5.12 9.20 15.47
C VAL A 488 5.41 10.65 15.84
N TYR A 489 5.99 10.89 17.01
CA TYR A 489 6.35 12.24 17.45
C TYR A 489 7.75 12.58 16.96
N VAL A 490 7.86 13.44 15.95
CA VAL A 490 9.11 13.89 15.32
C VAL A 490 9.00 15.35 14.89
N ALA A 491 10.12 16.08 14.84
CA ALA A 491 10.15 17.52 14.51
C ALA A 491 9.13 18.36 15.32
N GLY A 492 9.00 18.05 16.62
CA GLY A 492 8.12 18.77 17.55
C GLY A 492 6.62 18.49 17.45
N ALA A 493 6.16 17.56 16.61
CA ALA A 493 4.74 17.26 16.44
C ALA A 493 4.45 15.77 16.15
N TRP A 494 3.20 15.36 16.40
CA TRP A 494 2.69 14.07 15.92
C TRP A 494 2.52 14.10 14.40
N ARG A 495 3.05 13.09 13.71
CA ARG A 495 3.05 12.94 12.26
C ARG A 495 2.53 11.57 11.85
N PHE A 496 1.66 11.50 10.85
CA PHE A 496 1.10 10.22 10.39
C PHE A 496 2.11 9.38 9.62
N VAL A 497 2.10 8.06 9.85
CA VAL A 497 2.85 7.08 9.07
C VAL A 497 1.95 5.88 8.78
N GLN A 498 1.86 5.47 7.51
CA GLN A 498 1.10 4.29 7.09
C GLN A 498 1.96 3.36 6.21
N CYS A 499 2.72 2.50 6.88
CA CYS A 499 3.65 1.55 6.24
C CYS A 499 2.98 0.63 5.21
N ASN A 500 1.73 0.18 5.42
CA ASN A 500 1.05 -0.73 4.49
C ASN A 500 0.69 -0.05 3.16
N TRP A 501 0.43 1.26 3.16
CA TRP A 501 0.20 2.02 1.92
C TRP A 501 1.54 2.42 1.28
N GLY A 502 2.53 2.84 2.08
CA GLY A 502 3.87 3.15 1.59
C GLY A 502 4.61 1.96 0.94
N ALA A 503 4.30 0.73 1.37
CA ALA A 503 4.83 -0.52 0.82
C ALA A 503 4.03 -1.07 -0.38
N ARG A 504 2.86 -0.50 -0.69
CA ARG A 504 1.93 -1.04 -1.70
C ARG A 504 2.28 -0.60 -3.11
N HIS A 505 1.99 -1.48 -4.06
CA HIS A 505 2.08 -1.19 -5.49
C HIS A 505 1.21 0.01 -5.88
N LEU A 506 1.81 0.98 -6.58
CA LEU A 506 1.09 1.98 -7.37
C LEU A 506 0.44 1.30 -8.58
N VAL A 507 -0.74 0.70 -8.35
CA VAL A 507 -1.64 0.24 -9.41
C VAL A 507 -2.18 1.43 -10.18
N ASN A 508 -1.73 1.57 -11.42
CA ASN A 508 -2.49 2.34 -12.41
C ASN A 508 -3.90 1.74 -12.50
N ALA A 509 -4.94 2.57 -12.48
CA ALA A 509 -6.34 2.14 -12.44
C ALA A 509 -6.87 1.54 -13.78
N LYS A 510 -6.00 0.88 -14.56
CA LYS A 510 -6.39 0.12 -15.76
C LYS A 510 -6.83 -1.28 -15.37
N GLU A 511 -8.12 -1.34 -15.02
CA GLU A 511 -8.95 -2.55 -14.96
C GLU A 511 -8.58 -3.55 -13.85
N VAL A 512 -9.49 -3.70 -12.88
CA VAL A 512 -9.48 -4.84 -11.95
C VAL A 512 -9.48 -6.14 -12.79
N PRO A 513 -8.53 -7.06 -12.59
CA PRO A 513 -8.46 -8.28 -13.39
C PRO A 513 -9.74 -9.10 -13.29
N LYS A 514 -10.47 -9.25 -14.41
CA LYS A 514 -11.66 -10.12 -14.44
C LYS A 514 -11.22 -11.57 -14.23
N PRO A 515 -11.84 -12.32 -13.30
CA PRO A 515 -11.49 -13.72 -13.05
C PRO A 515 -11.73 -14.55 -14.31
N GLY A 516 -10.63 -14.97 -14.96
CA GLY A 516 -10.63 -15.73 -16.22
C GLY A 516 -9.72 -15.15 -17.32
N SER A 517 -9.36 -13.87 -17.26
CA SER A 517 -8.55 -13.21 -18.30
C SER A 517 -7.05 -13.48 -18.18
N LYS A 518 -6.61 -14.69 -18.57
CA LYS A 518 -5.19 -15.03 -18.72
C LYS A 518 -4.58 -14.32 -19.95
N GLY A 519 -4.12 -13.08 -19.82
CA GLY A 519 -3.47 -12.43 -20.97
C GLY A 519 -3.12 -10.95 -20.90
N LYS A 520 -2.34 -10.52 -19.90
CA LYS A 520 -1.26 -9.50 -19.98
C LYS A 520 -0.70 -9.28 -18.58
N SER A 521 0.62 -9.17 -18.44
CA SER A 521 1.25 -8.72 -17.20
C SER A 521 0.91 -7.24 -17.02
N ASP A 522 0.00 -6.95 -16.09
CA ASP A 522 -0.26 -5.56 -15.71
C ASP A 522 1.03 -4.97 -15.09
N SER A 523 1.33 -3.72 -15.41
CA SER A 523 2.62 -3.10 -15.09
C SER A 523 2.62 -2.57 -13.66
N LEU A 524 2.52 -3.50 -12.70
CA LEU A 524 2.74 -3.25 -11.27
C LEU A 524 4.19 -2.78 -11.07
N ARG A 525 4.41 -1.46 -11.11
CA ARG A 525 5.69 -0.88 -10.71
C ARG A 525 5.80 -0.98 -9.19
N TYR A 526 6.88 -1.61 -8.74
CA TYR A 526 7.25 -1.61 -7.33
C TYR A 526 7.99 -0.31 -7.04
N GLU A 527 7.21 0.71 -6.70
CA GLU A 527 7.68 2.03 -6.30
C GLU A 527 7.07 2.30 -4.92
N TYR A 528 7.91 2.67 -3.96
CA TYR A 528 7.45 3.02 -2.62
C TYR A 528 6.74 4.38 -2.67
N ASP A 529 5.75 4.59 -1.82
CA ASP A 529 4.99 5.85 -1.82
C ASP A 529 5.28 6.70 -0.59
N ASP A 530 6.17 7.67 -0.78
CA ASP A 530 6.59 8.64 0.23
C ASP A 530 5.42 9.45 0.84
N HIS A 531 4.29 9.59 0.12
CA HIS A 531 3.14 10.32 0.62
C HIS A 531 2.70 9.83 2.01
N TYR A 532 2.80 8.52 2.28
CA TYR A 532 2.41 7.90 3.56
C TYR A 532 3.47 7.96 4.67
N PHE A 533 4.56 8.71 4.47
CA PHE A 533 5.54 9.07 5.50
C PHE A 533 5.36 10.54 5.89
N LEU A 534 5.10 10.80 7.17
CA LEU A 534 4.85 12.11 7.77
C LEU A 534 3.76 12.95 7.08
N THR A 535 2.72 12.29 6.54
CA THR A 535 1.63 12.93 5.79
C THR A 535 0.96 14.04 6.61
N ASP A 536 0.72 15.20 5.98
CA ASP A 536 0.00 16.27 6.63
C ASP A 536 -1.47 15.92 6.84
N ALA A 537 -2.01 16.25 8.02
CA ALA A 537 -3.35 15.86 8.43
C ALA A 537 -4.46 16.29 7.47
N ARG A 538 -4.27 17.40 6.75
CA ARG A 538 -5.19 17.93 5.75
C ARG A 538 -5.28 17.08 4.48
N GLU A 539 -4.23 16.33 4.16
CA GLU A 539 -4.20 15.39 3.05
C GLU A 539 -4.65 14.01 3.52
N PHE A 540 -4.09 13.56 4.65
CA PHE A 540 -4.34 12.24 5.22
C PHE A 540 -5.83 11.97 5.53
N ILE A 541 -6.56 13.00 5.97
CA ILE A 541 -8.01 12.91 6.25
C ILE A 541 -8.86 12.58 5.02
N TYR A 542 -8.37 12.75 3.78
CA TYR A 542 -9.14 12.34 2.60
C TYR A 542 -9.29 10.81 2.50
N GLU A 543 -8.29 10.05 2.97
CA GLU A 543 -8.28 8.58 2.95
C GLU A 543 -8.56 7.93 4.31
N PHE A 544 -8.18 8.55 5.44
CA PHE A 544 -8.17 7.93 6.76
C PHE A 544 -8.90 8.78 7.83
N PHE A 545 -9.87 8.19 8.51
CA PHE A 545 -10.65 8.83 9.58
C PHE A 545 -10.39 8.16 10.95
N PRO A 546 -9.63 8.80 11.85
CA PRO A 546 -9.48 8.38 13.25
C PRO A 546 -10.82 8.29 13.98
N LEU A 547 -11.00 7.26 14.82
CA LEU A 547 -12.16 7.16 15.71
C LEU A 547 -12.18 8.22 16.82
N GLN A 548 -10.98 8.61 17.30
CA GLN A 548 -10.77 9.61 18.33
C GLN A 548 -10.53 10.97 17.66
N PRO A 549 -11.42 11.98 17.83
CA PRO A 549 -11.33 13.26 17.11
C PRO A 549 -10.01 14.01 17.27
N GLU A 550 -9.36 13.90 18.43
CA GLU A 550 -8.05 14.47 18.73
C GLU A 550 -6.94 13.94 17.82
N TRP A 551 -7.01 12.65 17.46
CA TRP A 551 -6.07 12.00 16.55
C TRP A 551 -6.30 12.32 15.08
N GLN A 552 -7.26 13.19 14.74
CA GLN A 552 -7.30 13.82 13.41
C GLN A 552 -6.18 14.82 13.21
N LEU A 553 -5.61 15.38 14.29
CA LEU A 553 -4.54 16.40 14.24
C LEU A 553 -4.91 17.63 13.37
N LEU A 554 -6.20 17.85 13.15
CA LEU A 554 -6.76 18.99 12.43
C LEU A 554 -7.10 20.12 13.41
N LYS A 555 -6.85 21.37 13.00
CA LYS A 555 -7.25 22.58 13.77
C LYS A 555 -8.78 22.65 14.00
N ARG A 556 -9.56 22.05 13.10
CA ARG A 556 -10.99 21.79 13.27
C ARG A 556 -11.24 20.34 12.84
N PRO A 557 -11.43 19.39 13.78
CA PRO A 557 -11.83 18.03 13.45
C PRO A 557 -13.13 18.01 12.66
N ILE A 558 -13.30 17.01 11.81
CA ILE A 558 -14.51 16.74 11.03
C ILE A 558 -15.27 15.55 11.60
N THR A 559 -16.56 15.49 11.33
CA THR A 559 -17.42 14.34 11.64
C THR A 559 -17.23 13.20 10.64
N LEU A 560 -17.65 11.98 11.01
CA LEU A 560 -17.63 10.82 10.11
C LEU A 560 -18.44 11.09 8.83
N ARG A 561 -19.54 11.84 8.94
CA ARG A 561 -20.38 12.23 7.82
C ARG A 561 -19.66 13.18 6.86
N GLU A 562 -18.97 14.20 7.38
CA GLU A 562 -18.14 15.09 6.54
C GLU A 562 -17.04 14.27 5.83
N PHE A 563 -16.44 13.27 6.50
CA PHE A 563 -15.45 12.37 5.89
C PHE A 563 -16.03 11.47 4.77
N GLU A 564 -17.26 10.97 4.94
CA GLU A 564 -18.01 10.25 3.89
C GLU A 564 -18.30 11.15 2.69
N GLU A 565 -18.59 12.42 2.94
CA GLU A 565 -18.86 13.45 1.93
C GLU A 565 -17.56 13.97 1.25
N LEU A 566 -16.36 13.77 1.81
CA LEU A 566 -15.08 14.13 1.17
C LEU A 566 -14.77 13.29 -0.09
N PRO A 567 -14.37 13.91 -1.22
CA PRO A 567 -13.91 13.23 -2.43
C PRO A 567 -12.86 12.14 -2.15
N PHE A 568 -12.88 11.07 -2.93
CA PHE A 568 -11.85 10.02 -2.81
C PHE A 568 -10.65 10.32 -3.71
N VAL A 569 -9.69 11.06 -3.16
CA VAL A 569 -8.36 11.28 -3.74
C VAL A 569 -7.32 10.43 -3.01
N ARG A 570 -6.15 10.26 -3.63
CA ARG A 570 -5.03 9.46 -3.11
C ARG A 570 -3.69 10.14 -3.41
N SER A 571 -2.61 9.65 -2.81
CA SER A 571 -1.22 10.16 -2.93
C SER A 571 -0.84 10.89 -4.23
N LEU A 572 -1.12 10.35 -5.43
CA LEU A 572 -0.80 11.01 -6.71
C LEU A 572 -1.48 12.37 -6.92
N PHE A 573 -2.65 12.60 -6.33
CA PHE A 573 -3.34 13.88 -6.36
C PHE A 573 -2.48 14.96 -5.66
N PHE A 574 -2.04 14.66 -4.44
CA PHE A 574 -1.18 15.55 -3.64
C PHE A 574 0.24 15.66 -4.22
N ARG A 575 0.82 14.54 -4.69
CA ARG A 575 2.18 14.48 -5.30
C ARG A 575 2.32 15.42 -6.52
N TYR A 576 1.25 15.61 -7.29
CA TYR A 576 1.23 16.53 -8.43
C TYR A 576 0.63 17.92 -8.10
N GLY A 577 0.43 18.26 -6.83
CA GLY A 577 -0.12 19.54 -6.39
C GLY A 577 -1.56 19.80 -6.86
N LEU A 578 -2.33 18.75 -7.17
CA LEU A 578 -3.72 18.89 -7.57
C LEU A 578 -4.57 19.30 -6.37
N TYR A 579 -5.60 20.10 -6.63
CA TYR A 579 -6.52 20.58 -5.60
C TYR A 579 -7.94 20.76 -6.14
N PHE A 580 -8.93 20.78 -5.25
CA PHE A 580 -10.29 21.18 -5.60
C PHE A 580 -10.40 22.71 -5.44
N PRO A 581 -10.69 23.47 -6.51
CA PRO A 581 -10.84 24.93 -6.41
C PRO A 581 -12.18 25.32 -5.76
N ASP A 582 -13.15 24.40 -5.76
CA ASP A 582 -14.44 24.57 -5.11
C ASP A 582 -14.41 23.90 -3.72
N THR A 583 -14.61 24.70 -2.68
CA THR A 583 -14.57 24.25 -1.27
C THR A 583 -15.61 23.17 -0.95
N ASP A 584 -16.69 23.15 -1.73
CA ASP A 584 -17.88 22.33 -1.52
C ASP A 584 -17.88 21.11 -2.46
N THR A 585 -16.73 20.75 -3.02
CA THR A 585 -16.59 19.56 -3.87
C THR A 585 -16.74 18.30 -3.02
N ASN A 586 -17.87 17.61 -3.17
CA ASN A 586 -18.19 16.40 -2.43
C ASN A 586 -17.98 15.11 -3.26
N ALA A 587 -17.87 13.98 -2.58
CA ALA A 587 -17.80 12.62 -3.13
C ALA A 587 -19.02 12.23 -3.98
N THR A 588 -20.16 12.86 -3.73
CA THR A 588 -21.41 12.67 -4.47
C THR A 588 -21.92 14.04 -4.90
N LEU A 589 -22.11 14.22 -6.21
CA LEU A 589 -22.62 15.45 -6.80
C LEU A 589 -24.00 15.18 -7.39
N PHE A 590 -24.93 16.11 -7.15
CA PHE A 590 -26.23 16.10 -7.81
C PHE A 590 -26.14 16.85 -9.13
N THR A 591 -26.89 16.38 -10.12
CA THR A 591 -27.02 17.08 -11.39
C THR A 591 -27.85 18.35 -11.24
N ASP A 592 -27.53 19.38 -12.02
CA ASP A 592 -28.36 20.57 -12.17
C ASP A 592 -29.67 20.26 -12.92
N SER A 593 -30.48 21.31 -13.17
CA SER A 593 -31.74 21.20 -13.90
C SER A 593 -31.60 20.78 -15.38
N THR A 594 -30.39 20.77 -15.93
CA THR A 594 -30.09 20.27 -17.28
C THR A 594 -29.67 18.79 -17.29
N GLY A 595 -29.45 18.19 -16.10
CA GLY A 595 -28.90 16.85 -15.96
C GLY A 595 -27.36 16.81 -15.99
N ALA A 596 -26.69 17.96 -15.93
CA ALA A 596 -25.23 18.06 -15.94
C ALA A 596 -24.65 18.13 -14.52
N ALA A 597 -23.44 17.63 -14.33
CA ALA A 597 -22.65 17.82 -13.13
C ALA A 597 -21.21 18.20 -13.52
N THR A 598 -20.62 19.16 -12.81
CA THR A 598 -19.29 19.70 -13.11
C THR A 598 -18.32 19.36 -12.00
N VAL A 599 -17.18 18.75 -12.35
CA VAL A 599 -16.03 18.54 -11.45
C VAL A 599 -14.89 19.43 -11.93
N ARG A 600 -14.34 20.25 -11.04
CA ARG A 600 -13.14 21.06 -11.33
C ARG A 600 -11.96 20.55 -10.51
N ILE A 601 -10.82 20.44 -11.16
CA ILE A 601 -9.54 20.11 -10.53
C ILE A 601 -8.55 21.20 -10.93
N GLY A 602 -8.02 21.92 -9.95
CA GLY A 602 -6.92 22.84 -10.11
C GLY A 602 -5.59 22.09 -10.12
N MET A 603 -4.61 22.63 -10.83
CA MET A 603 -3.25 22.11 -10.90
C MET A 603 -2.24 23.25 -11.02
N PRO A 604 -0.95 23.03 -10.66
CA PRO A 604 0.12 23.99 -10.92
C PRO A 604 0.30 24.27 -12.43
N GLU A 605 0.58 25.53 -12.80
CA GLU A 605 0.71 25.94 -14.21
C GLU A 605 1.80 25.18 -14.96
N ASP A 606 2.92 24.89 -14.29
CA ASP A 606 4.07 24.13 -14.80
C ASP A 606 3.76 22.65 -15.04
N MET A 607 2.77 22.09 -14.33
CA MET A 607 2.31 20.70 -14.52
C MET A 607 1.31 20.53 -15.66
N SER A 608 0.73 21.62 -16.16
CA SER A 608 -0.38 21.60 -17.14
C SER A 608 -0.06 20.91 -18.47
N HIS A 609 1.21 20.92 -18.89
CA HIS A 609 1.69 20.24 -20.10
C HIS A 609 2.19 18.81 -19.85
N SER A 610 2.38 18.44 -18.58
CA SER A 610 3.02 17.18 -18.15
C SER A 610 2.03 16.10 -17.75
N LEU A 611 0.78 16.47 -17.44
CA LEU A 611 -0.27 15.56 -16.96
C LEU A 611 -1.30 15.25 -18.05
N ILE A 612 -1.66 13.98 -18.18
CA ILE A 612 -2.75 13.51 -19.04
C ILE A 612 -3.83 12.90 -18.16
N PHE A 613 -5.02 13.49 -18.18
CA PHE A 613 -6.16 13.00 -17.43
C PHE A 613 -6.92 11.92 -18.19
N HIS A 614 -7.31 10.87 -17.48
CA HIS A 614 -8.16 9.80 -17.99
C HIS A 614 -9.36 9.64 -17.06
N TYR A 615 -10.56 9.65 -17.63
CA TYR A 615 -11.80 9.40 -16.90
C TYR A 615 -12.37 8.02 -17.24
N ASN A 616 -13.15 7.46 -16.31
CA ASN A 616 -13.92 6.25 -16.50
C ASN A 616 -15.33 6.48 -15.92
N LEU A 617 -16.36 6.35 -16.76
CA LEU A 617 -17.75 6.50 -16.36
C LEU A 617 -18.44 5.13 -16.44
N LYS A 618 -19.14 4.78 -15.37
CA LYS A 618 -19.87 3.52 -15.24
C LYS A 618 -21.08 3.70 -14.32
N PHE A 619 -22.13 2.91 -14.54
CA PHE A 619 -23.26 2.81 -13.60
C PHE A 619 -22.89 2.05 -12.35
N TYR A 620 -23.25 2.59 -11.19
CA TYR A 620 -22.95 2.03 -9.86
C TYR A 620 -23.41 0.56 -9.71
N ASP A 621 -24.66 0.25 -10.06
CA ASP A 621 -25.25 -1.08 -9.83
C ASP A 621 -24.77 -2.19 -10.79
N SER A 622 -24.12 -1.83 -11.91
CA SER A 622 -23.90 -2.79 -13.00
C SER A 622 -22.52 -2.74 -13.67
N ASP A 623 -21.65 -1.80 -13.27
CA ASP A 623 -20.35 -1.53 -13.88
C ASP A 623 -20.39 -1.29 -15.41
N ARG A 624 -21.57 -1.00 -15.98
CA ARG A 624 -21.76 -0.73 -17.41
C ARG A 624 -21.36 0.69 -17.77
N ASP A 625 -20.65 0.85 -18.88
CA ASP A 625 -20.22 2.13 -19.47
C ASP A 625 -21.10 2.55 -20.68
N ILE A 626 -22.29 1.96 -20.80
CA ILE A 626 -23.26 2.15 -21.90
C ILE A 626 -24.66 2.38 -21.34
N PHE A 627 -25.35 3.41 -21.85
CA PHE A 627 -26.76 3.72 -21.64
C PHE A 627 -27.49 3.69 -22.99
N ASP A 628 -28.54 2.88 -23.13
CA ASP A 628 -29.36 2.74 -24.36
C ASP A 628 -28.53 2.59 -25.67
N GLY A 629 -27.45 1.80 -25.59
CA GLY A 629 -26.54 1.56 -26.73
C GLY A 629 -25.52 2.67 -26.99
N VAL A 630 -25.57 3.77 -26.24
CA VAL A 630 -24.63 4.89 -26.30
C VAL A 630 -23.61 4.79 -25.17
N SER A 631 -22.31 4.87 -25.48
CA SER A 631 -21.28 4.91 -24.43
C SER A 631 -21.37 6.18 -23.59
N LEU A 632 -21.25 6.05 -22.26
CA LEU A 632 -21.27 7.16 -21.30
C LEU A 632 -20.19 8.22 -21.59
N LYS A 633 -19.11 7.85 -22.29
CA LYS A 633 -18.06 8.78 -22.73
C LYS A 633 -18.55 9.89 -23.66
N ARG A 634 -19.72 9.74 -24.29
CA ARG A 634 -20.35 10.79 -25.12
C ARG A 634 -21.03 11.90 -24.31
N PHE A 635 -21.13 11.75 -22.99
CA PHE A 635 -21.73 12.72 -22.06
C PHE A 635 -20.67 13.47 -21.24
N VAL A 636 -19.39 13.32 -21.57
CA VAL A 636 -18.29 14.15 -21.04
C VAL A 636 -17.97 15.23 -22.07
N MET A 637 -17.89 16.47 -21.60
CA MET A 637 -17.49 17.66 -22.38
C MET A 637 -16.03 17.98 -22.14
#